data_AF-A0A1C5ENQ0-F1
#
_entry.id   AF-A0A1C5ENQ0-F1
#
_cell.length_a   1.000
_cell.length_b   1.000
_cell.length_c   1.000
_cell.angle_alpha   90.00
_cell.angle_beta   90.00
_cell.angle_gamma   90.00
#
_symmetry.space_group_name_H-M   'P 1'
#
loop_
_entity.id
_entity.type
_entity.pdbx_description
1 polymer ?
#
loop_
_entity_poly.entity_id
_entity_poly.type
_entity_poly.pdbx_seq_one_letter_code
_entity_poly.pdbx_strand_id
1 'polypeptide(L)'
;MKGEGGTRIAGAALGLSLMVRHRTRLGPEADGSADQLACCQTPGSPAGTAAVLLQRGREPHGDAVRLGRGGGRGEPPAGRERRRVMGSGGVSGPAEALLKFSTPRDPAALAAFINLRVLNPEHEQWRRGVEAAVIYTHEHGDLRVPFTYRVPEGEGAEGTGWPASLADFPLGQWTADARRFYARGDMGEDRVAQLEKLGMVWSHFDVAWEEGLSAARGWAAEHGRLLAPLDAAHQGYKVGIWLKNARAAARRAQDLEQRKAEGLPVQSRSGALSEERREQLENIAPSWCPTWPVEWQRAFHLTRQHLDEGGTLPTEAGDVVRQGEDLGRWVRAQRLGWEKLTTVQQRMCEHILGITPTTEHEKPKPRTSQADKWAMNYGAAKQFYEREGHLQVPRKHVEKITVSGNGGEDQEPRGIRLKLGAWVENQRSRAATLTPERIEQLSAIGMRWT
;
A
#
# COMPACT_ATOMS: atom_id res chain seq x y z
N MET A 1 -20.59 -40.68 64.98
CA MET A 1 -22.05 -40.74 64.71
C MET A 1 -22.58 -39.33 64.65
N LYS A 2 -23.24 -38.99 63.52
CA LYS A 2 -24.17 -37.87 63.27
C LYS A 2 -23.62 -36.45 63.49
N GLY A 3 -23.66 -35.52 62.55
CA GLY A 3 -24.31 -35.47 61.25
C GLY A 3 -24.69 -34.01 60.94
N GLU A 4 -24.53 -33.63 59.67
CA GLU A 4 -25.33 -32.65 58.92
C GLU A 4 -25.19 -31.16 59.33
N GLY A 5 -25.04 -30.18 58.45
CA GLY A 5 -25.23 -30.08 57.01
C GLY A 5 -25.82 -28.69 56.70
N GLY A 6 -25.48 -28.08 55.56
CA GLY A 6 -26.35 -27.07 54.93
C GLY A 6 -25.81 -25.65 54.70
N THR A 7 -25.00 -25.52 53.66
CA THR A 7 -24.95 -24.47 52.61
C THR A 7 -26.00 -23.34 52.60
N ARG A 8 -25.56 -22.08 52.37
CA ARG A 8 -26.09 -21.10 51.37
C ARG A 8 -25.25 -19.80 51.36
N ILE A 9 -24.48 -19.54 50.30
CA ILE A 9 -24.73 -18.70 49.10
C ILE A 9 -24.57 -17.17 49.32
N ALA A 10 -23.59 -16.67 48.56
CA ALA A 10 -23.23 -15.34 48.07
C ALA A 10 -24.24 -14.18 48.11
N GLY A 11 -23.68 -12.99 48.35
CA GLY A 11 -24.28 -11.68 48.05
C GLY A 11 -23.36 -10.53 48.46
N ALA A 12 -22.27 -10.28 47.72
CA ALA A 12 -21.42 -9.10 47.91
C ALA A 12 -21.76 -8.05 46.85
N ALA A 13 -22.49 -7.02 47.28
CA ALA A 13 -22.83 -5.84 46.50
C ALA A 13 -21.78 -4.73 46.68
N LEU A 14 -21.37 -4.19 45.54
CA LEU A 14 -20.78 -2.89 45.23
C LEU A 14 -20.82 -1.83 46.35
N GLY A 15 -19.63 -1.34 46.72
CA GLY A 15 -19.42 -0.10 47.47
C GLY A 15 -18.37 0.77 46.78
N LEU A 16 -18.85 1.77 46.03
CA LEU A 16 -18.10 2.89 45.48
C LEU A 16 -17.37 3.64 46.61
N SER A 17 -16.08 3.93 46.45
CA SER A 17 -15.38 4.89 47.32
C SER A 17 -14.74 5.98 46.48
N LEU A 18 -15.38 7.16 46.52
CA LEU A 18 -14.87 8.44 46.06
C LEU A 18 -13.60 8.80 46.85
N MET A 19 -12.53 9.17 46.17
CA MET A 19 -11.44 9.94 46.79
C MET A 19 -11.21 11.24 46.02
N VAL A 20 -11.74 12.30 46.61
CA VAL A 20 -11.51 13.70 46.29
C VAL A 20 -10.04 14.03 46.63
N ARG A 21 -9.27 14.50 45.65
CA ARG A 21 -7.95 15.11 45.91
C ARG A 21 -8.04 16.63 45.85
N HIS A 22 -7.65 17.23 46.98
CA HIS A 22 -7.60 18.66 47.20
C HIS A 22 -6.58 19.37 46.30
N ARG A 23 -7.01 20.55 45.86
CA ARG A 23 -6.29 21.57 45.10
C ARG A 23 -5.62 22.51 46.11
N THR A 24 -4.31 22.72 46.00
CA THR A 24 -3.61 23.81 46.71
C THR A 24 -2.89 24.69 45.71
N ARG A 25 -3.27 25.97 45.73
CA ARG A 25 -2.71 27.08 44.95
C ARG A 25 -1.33 27.44 45.49
N LEU A 26 -0.36 27.63 44.59
CA LEU A 26 0.73 28.59 44.76
C LEU A 26 1.05 29.20 43.38
N GLY A 27 1.29 30.50 43.38
CA GLY A 27 1.90 31.30 42.32
C GLY A 27 2.18 32.68 42.92
N PRO A 28 2.72 33.65 42.16
CA PRO A 28 3.66 33.54 41.04
C PRO A 28 5.00 34.22 41.39
N GLU A 29 6.12 33.82 40.77
CA GLU A 29 7.31 34.69 40.70
C GLU A 29 7.83 34.74 39.26
N ALA A 30 8.09 35.98 38.86
CA ALA A 30 8.61 36.40 37.59
C ALA A 30 10.14 36.47 37.68
N ASP A 31 10.82 36.05 36.62
CA ASP A 31 12.06 36.70 36.18
C ASP A 31 12.33 36.30 34.72
N GLY A 32 12.00 37.22 33.83
CA GLY A 32 12.35 37.18 32.43
C GLY A 32 13.46 38.20 32.17
N SER A 33 14.66 37.71 31.87
CA SER A 33 15.75 38.53 31.33
C SER A 33 15.70 38.47 29.81
N ALA A 34 15.30 39.59 29.21
CA ALA A 34 15.53 39.91 27.82
C ALA A 34 16.87 40.67 27.71
N ASP A 35 17.75 40.25 26.80
CA ASP A 35 18.72 41.15 26.19
C ASP A 35 19.25 40.55 24.88
N GLN A 36 18.78 41.10 23.75
CA GLN A 36 19.64 41.69 22.71
C GLN A 36 18.77 42.19 21.54
N LEU A 37 18.57 43.50 21.55
CA LEU A 37 18.23 44.34 20.42
C LEU A 37 19.48 44.59 19.58
N ALA A 38 19.36 44.55 18.25
CA ALA A 38 19.87 45.63 17.38
C ALA A 38 19.35 45.48 15.94
N CYS A 39 18.56 46.48 15.53
CA CYS A 39 18.61 47.26 14.27
C CYS A 39 18.47 46.50 12.92
N CYS A 40 17.64 46.89 11.95
CA CYS A 40 17.38 48.23 11.42
C CYS A 40 16.04 48.29 10.65
N GLN A 41 15.28 49.35 10.89
CA GLN A 41 14.66 50.26 9.91
C GLN A 41 14.06 49.69 8.61
N THR A 42 12.73 49.79 8.52
CA THR A 42 11.98 50.07 7.27
C THR A 42 12.40 51.42 6.67
N PRO A 43 12.27 51.63 5.34
CA PRO A 43 11.04 52.29 4.85
C PRO A 43 10.57 51.85 3.45
N GLY A 44 9.30 52.15 3.14
CA GLY A 44 8.90 52.63 1.81
C GLY A 44 8.10 51.66 0.94
N SER A 45 6.78 51.81 0.99
CA SER A 45 5.89 51.52 -0.15
C SER A 45 6.13 52.55 -1.26
N PRO A 46 5.89 52.24 -2.55
CA PRO A 46 4.59 52.64 -3.08
C PRO A 46 3.96 51.66 -4.10
N ALA A 47 2.66 51.84 -4.26
CA ALA A 47 1.81 51.26 -5.29
C ALA A 47 2.28 51.59 -6.72
N GLY A 48 2.02 50.67 -7.66
CA GLY A 48 2.21 50.86 -9.10
C GLY A 48 1.20 50.04 -9.91
N THR A 49 0.25 50.73 -10.50
CA THR A 49 -0.80 50.26 -11.41
C THR A 49 -0.26 50.05 -12.84
N ALA A 50 -0.95 49.19 -13.60
CA ALA A 50 -1.01 49.08 -15.07
C ALA A 50 0.13 48.36 -15.83
N ALA A 51 -0.22 47.35 -16.63
CA ALA A 51 -0.55 47.55 -18.06
C ALA A 51 -0.72 46.22 -18.80
N VAL A 52 -1.87 46.09 -19.45
CA VAL A 52 -2.16 45.17 -20.55
C VAL A 52 -1.34 45.60 -21.77
N LEU A 53 -0.66 44.66 -22.45
CA LEU A 53 -0.18 44.86 -23.82
C LEU A 53 -0.29 43.58 -24.66
N LEU A 54 -1.26 43.65 -25.57
CA LEU A 54 -1.46 42.81 -26.75
C LEU A 54 -0.32 42.98 -27.76
N GLN A 55 0.15 41.88 -28.36
CA GLN A 55 0.71 41.79 -29.73
C GLN A 55 0.62 40.30 -30.14
N ARG A 56 -0.39 39.87 -30.92
CA ARG A 56 -0.56 39.88 -32.38
C ARG A 56 0.60 39.27 -33.20
N GLY A 57 0.27 38.14 -33.83
CA GLY A 57 0.61 37.85 -35.23
C GLY A 57 1.35 36.54 -35.47
N ARG A 58 0.72 35.57 -36.14
CA ARG A 58 0.86 35.34 -37.61
C ARG A 58 0.45 33.89 -37.97
N GLU A 59 -0.66 33.75 -38.70
CA GLU A 59 -0.97 32.54 -39.48
C GLU A 59 -0.15 32.51 -40.79
N PRO A 60 -0.15 31.35 -41.47
CA PRO A 60 -0.47 31.40 -42.89
C PRO A 60 -1.52 30.36 -43.36
N HIS A 61 -2.39 30.87 -44.24
CA HIS A 61 -3.08 30.19 -45.36
C HIS A 61 -2.19 29.12 -46.05
N GLY A 62 -2.67 28.05 -46.67
CA GLY A 62 -3.95 27.76 -47.32
C GLY A 62 -3.61 27.20 -48.70
N ASP A 63 -4.15 26.03 -49.08
CA ASP A 63 -4.10 25.52 -50.45
C ASP A 63 -5.36 24.72 -50.77
N ALA A 64 -5.93 25.02 -51.94
CA ALA A 64 -7.09 24.40 -52.54
C ALA A 64 -6.77 24.02 -54.01
N VAL A 65 -7.75 23.39 -54.68
CA VAL A 65 -7.87 23.13 -56.14
C VAL A 65 -7.43 21.68 -56.51
N ARG A 66 -8.15 20.80 -57.26
CA ARG A 66 -9.20 20.94 -58.32
C ARG A 66 -9.95 19.61 -58.60
N LEU A 67 -11.24 19.75 -58.93
CA LEU A 67 -12.14 19.10 -59.93
C LEU A 67 -11.84 17.71 -60.57
N GLY A 68 -12.92 16.90 -60.67
CA GLY A 68 -13.13 15.82 -61.66
C GLY A 68 -14.62 15.51 -61.88
N ARG A 69 -15.04 15.42 -63.15
CA ARG A 69 -16.41 15.41 -63.72
C ARG A 69 -17.10 14.03 -63.82
N GLY A 70 -18.43 14.04 -63.92
CA GLY A 70 -19.29 13.06 -64.64
C GLY A 70 -20.65 12.88 -63.94
N GLY A 71 -21.84 13.08 -64.51
CA GLY A 71 -22.31 13.14 -65.89
C GLY A 71 -23.33 12.01 -66.11
N GLY A 72 -24.64 12.27 -65.95
CA GLY A 72 -25.69 11.30 -66.27
C GLY A 72 -27.11 11.85 -66.07
N ARG A 73 -27.81 12.11 -67.18
CA ARG A 73 -29.21 12.58 -67.26
C ARG A 73 -30.16 11.38 -67.28
N GLY A 74 -31.37 11.56 -66.74
CA GLY A 74 -32.52 10.69 -66.97
C GLY A 74 -33.79 11.29 -66.36
N GLU A 75 -34.65 11.84 -67.20
CA GLU A 75 -35.99 12.39 -66.88
C GLU A 75 -37.11 11.31 -67.03
N PRO A 76 -38.38 11.57 -66.64
CA PRO A 76 -39.26 10.64 -65.92
C PRO A 76 -40.39 10.04 -66.78
N PRO A 77 -41.34 9.30 -66.17
CA PRO A 77 -42.74 9.59 -66.50
C PRO A 77 -43.76 9.51 -65.35
N ALA A 78 -44.66 10.51 -65.39
CA ALA A 78 -46.12 10.48 -65.29
C ALA A 78 -46.86 9.46 -64.40
N GLY A 79 -47.46 9.99 -63.32
CA GLY A 79 -48.85 9.90 -62.87
C GLY A 79 -49.74 8.68 -63.16
N ARG A 80 -50.34 8.13 -62.08
CA ARG A 80 -51.77 7.73 -62.00
C ARG A 80 -52.30 7.81 -60.56
N GLU A 81 -53.58 8.13 -60.45
CA GLU A 81 -54.30 8.64 -59.29
C GLU A 81 -54.73 7.61 -58.21
N ARG A 82 -54.74 8.11 -56.97
CA ARG A 82 -55.73 7.99 -55.87
C ARG A 82 -56.39 6.63 -55.56
N ARG A 83 -56.21 6.19 -54.31
CA ARG A 83 -57.32 6.01 -53.35
C ARG A 83 -56.86 6.12 -51.89
N ARG A 84 -57.36 7.14 -51.18
CA ARG A 84 -57.41 7.19 -49.70
C ARG A 84 -58.58 6.33 -49.23
N VAL A 85 -58.40 5.59 -48.13
CA VAL A 85 -59.40 5.45 -47.06
C VAL A 85 -58.66 5.46 -45.71
N MET A 86 -59.19 6.24 -44.78
CA MET A 86 -58.69 6.56 -43.45
C MET A 86 -59.28 5.64 -42.36
N GLY A 87 -58.61 5.56 -41.20
CA GLY A 87 -59.16 5.10 -39.92
C GLY A 87 -58.04 5.01 -38.87
N SER A 88 -57.59 6.13 -38.31
CA SER A 88 -58.03 6.76 -37.05
C SER A 88 -57.35 6.21 -35.79
N GLY A 89 -56.30 6.92 -35.35
CA GLY A 89 -55.70 6.84 -34.02
C GLY A 89 -55.08 8.21 -33.70
N GLY A 90 -55.91 9.25 -33.77
CA GLY A 90 -55.49 10.64 -33.56
C GLY A 90 -55.12 10.88 -32.10
N VAL A 91 -54.06 11.68 -31.90
CA VAL A 91 -53.59 12.16 -30.61
C VAL A 91 -54.76 12.82 -29.87
N SER A 92 -54.94 12.53 -28.57
CA SER A 92 -56.05 13.07 -27.78
C SER A 92 -56.16 14.61 -27.90
N GLY A 93 -57.38 15.14 -27.93
CA GLY A 93 -57.66 16.58 -28.14
C GLY A 93 -56.81 17.58 -27.32
N PRO A 94 -56.39 17.28 -26.07
CA PRO A 94 -55.47 18.14 -25.32
C PRO A 94 -54.04 18.19 -25.91
N ALA A 95 -53.58 17.12 -26.53
CA ALA A 95 -52.25 17.03 -27.13
C ALA A 95 -52.19 17.68 -28.52
N GLU A 96 -53.27 17.65 -29.29
CA GLU A 96 -53.36 18.37 -30.57
C GLU A 96 -53.46 19.90 -30.37
N ALA A 97 -53.94 20.35 -29.22
CA ALA A 97 -53.92 21.76 -28.80
C ALA A 97 -52.51 22.27 -28.42
N LEU A 98 -51.54 21.38 -28.14
CA LEU A 98 -50.16 21.76 -27.84
C LEU A 98 -49.34 22.15 -29.08
N LEU A 99 -49.76 21.71 -30.28
CA LEU A 99 -49.07 21.94 -31.56
C LEU A 99 -49.67 23.07 -32.43
N LYS A 100 -50.68 23.79 -31.94
CA LYS A 100 -51.25 24.98 -32.61
C LYS A 100 -50.76 26.27 -31.94
N PHE A 101 -50.03 27.09 -32.70
CA PHE A 101 -49.30 28.28 -32.22
C PHE A 101 -50.16 29.56 -32.07
N SER A 102 -51.49 29.46 -31.92
CA SER A 102 -52.40 30.62 -32.14
C SER A 102 -53.37 30.95 -31.00
N THR A 103 -53.16 30.44 -29.78
CA THR A 103 -53.95 30.81 -28.59
C THR A 103 -53.06 31.42 -27.51
N PRO A 104 -53.42 32.57 -26.90
CA PRO A 104 -52.66 33.14 -25.79
C PRO A 104 -52.70 32.18 -24.60
N ARG A 105 -51.52 31.67 -24.22
CA ARG A 105 -51.35 30.76 -23.06
C ARG A 105 -51.10 31.59 -21.81
N ASP A 106 -51.57 31.08 -20.67
CA ASP A 106 -51.15 31.59 -19.37
C ASP A 106 -49.62 31.41 -19.21
N PRO A 107 -48.84 32.50 -19.13
CA PRO A 107 -47.39 32.42 -19.00
C PRO A 107 -46.96 31.66 -17.73
N ALA A 108 -47.79 31.62 -16.68
CA ALA A 108 -47.50 30.85 -15.47
C ALA A 108 -47.59 29.33 -15.70
N ALA A 109 -48.59 28.86 -16.45
CA ALA A 109 -48.73 27.45 -16.81
C ALA A 109 -47.64 26.97 -17.79
N LEU A 110 -47.24 27.83 -18.73
CA LEU A 110 -46.13 27.53 -19.65
C LEU A 110 -44.79 27.52 -18.89
N ALA A 111 -44.56 28.48 -17.99
CA ALA A 111 -43.39 28.50 -17.13
C ALA A 111 -43.34 27.32 -16.16
N ALA A 112 -44.48 26.85 -15.63
CA ALA A 112 -44.57 25.66 -14.81
C ALA A 112 -44.28 24.38 -15.60
N PHE A 113 -44.84 24.24 -16.81
CA PHE A 113 -44.58 23.11 -17.71
C PHE A 113 -43.10 23.05 -18.15
N ILE A 114 -42.53 24.19 -18.49
CA ILE A 114 -41.10 24.33 -18.83
C ILE A 114 -40.26 24.11 -17.56
N ASN A 115 -40.64 24.60 -16.38
CA ASN A 115 -39.91 24.36 -15.14
C ASN A 115 -39.87 22.88 -14.73
N LEU A 116 -40.99 22.18 -14.87
CA LEU A 116 -41.15 20.79 -14.44
C LEU A 116 -40.51 19.79 -15.41
N ARG A 117 -40.53 20.08 -16.73
CA ARG A 117 -40.12 19.11 -17.76
C ARG A 117 -38.89 19.51 -18.56
N VAL A 118 -38.52 20.80 -18.53
CA VAL A 118 -37.41 21.35 -19.33
C VAL A 118 -36.31 21.97 -18.43
N LEU A 119 -36.63 22.50 -17.24
CA LEU A 119 -35.64 23.20 -16.40
C LEU A 119 -35.12 22.41 -15.17
N ASN A 120 -35.59 21.18 -14.89
CA ASN A 120 -35.01 20.37 -13.81
C ASN A 120 -34.85 18.86 -14.13
N PRO A 121 -34.31 18.50 -15.32
CA PRO A 121 -34.01 17.10 -15.65
C PRO A 121 -33.07 16.44 -14.64
N GLU A 122 -32.15 17.22 -14.04
CA GLU A 122 -31.26 16.74 -12.98
C GLU A 122 -32.01 16.33 -11.70
N HIS A 123 -33.05 17.05 -11.30
CA HIS A 123 -33.87 16.69 -10.13
C HIS A 123 -34.74 15.46 -10.38
N GLU A 124 -35.22 15.29 -11.62
CA GLU A 124 -35.95 14.08 -12.00
C GLU A 124 -35.01 12.87 -12.08
N GLN A 125 -33.83 13.03 -12.68
CA GLN A 125 -32.82 11.98 -12.78
C GLN A 125 -32.23 11.60 -11.42
N TRP A 126 -32.03 12.57 -10.52
CA TRP A 126 -31.65 12.33 -9.13
C TRP A 126 -32.74 11.54 -8.39
N ARG A 127 -34.00 11.95 -8.49
CA ARG A 127 -35.13 11.23 -7.86
C ARG A 127 -35.24 9.79 -8.35
N ARG A 128 -35.13 9.55 -9.66
CA ARG A 128 -35.11 8.20 -10.24
C ARG A 128 -33.94 7.37 -9.72
N GLY A 129 -32.76 7.98 -9.59
CA GLY A 129 -31.58 7.31 -9.04
C GLY A 129 -31.73 6.94 -7.56
N VAL A 130 -32.30 7.83 -6.74
CA VAL A 130 -32.59 7.54 -5.33
C VAL A 130 -33.66 6.46 -5.20
N GLU A 131 -34.74 6.52 -5.97
CA GLU A 131 -35.80 5.50 -5.97
C GLU A 131 -35.23 4.13 -6.34
N ALA A 132 -34.41 4.06 -7.39
CA ALA A 132 -33.72 2.85 -7.79
C ALA A 132 -32.74 2.35 -6.72
N ALA A 133 -32.01 3.25 -6.04
CA ALA A 133 -31.13 2.90 -4.94
C ALA A 133 -31.88 2.31 -3.74
N VAL A 134 -33.04 2.87 -3.38
CA VAL A 134 -33.89 2.35 -2.28
C VAL A 134 -34.32 0.91 -2.57
N ILE A 135 -34.82 0.65 -3.78
CA ILE A 135 -35.29 -0.69 -4.16
C ILE A 135 -34.11 -1.66 -4.19
N TYR A 136 -32.98 -1.26 -4.80
CA TYR A 136 -31.77 -2.07 -4.83
C TYR A 136 -31.29 -2.43 -3.42
N THR A 137 -31.22 -1.46 -2.51
CA THR A 137 -30.79 -1.71 -1.13
C THR A 137 -31.77 -2.60 -0.37
N HIS A 138 -33.07 -2.53 -0.66
CA HIS A 138 -34.04 -3.46 -0.08
C HIS A 138 -33.83 -4.91 -0.57
N GLU A 139 -33.56 -5.10 -1.86
CA GLU A 139 -33.35 -6.43 -2.46
C GLU A 139 -31.98 -7.05 -2.09
N HIS A 140 -30.92 -6.24 -2.08
CA HIS A 140 -29.54 -6.71 -1.92
C HIS A 140 -28.98 -6.51 -0.51
N GLY A 141 -29.62 -5.69 0.33
CA GLY A 141 -29.17 -5.36 1.68
C GLY A 141 -28.05 -4.33 1.75
N ASP A 142 -27.50 -3.89 0.62
CA ASP A 142 -26.48 -2.84 0.54
C ASP A 142 -26.62 -1.99 -0.74
N LEU A 143 -25.82 -0.93 -0.87
CA LEU A 143 -25.74 -0.09 -2.07
C LEU A 143 -24.44 -0.32 -2.87
N ARG A 144 -23.94 -1.57 -2.90
CA ARG A 144 -22.76 -1.96 -3.69
C ARG A 144 -23.16 -2.37 -5.10
N VAL A 145 -23.69 -1.40 -5.83
CA VAL A 145 -24.17 -1.61 -7.20
C VAL A 145 -23.00 -1.86 -8.16
N PRO A 146 -22.98 -2.97 -8.93
CA PRO A 146 -22.00 -3.17 -10.00
C PRO A 146 -22.08 -2.07 -11.05
N PHE A 147 -20.94 -1.64 -11.61
CA PHE A 147 -20.89 -0.51 -12.55
C PHE A 147 -21.81 -0.70 -13.78
N THR A 148 -21.93 -1.93 -14.28
CA THR A 148 -22.76 -2.28 -15.44
C THR A 148 -24.22 -2.58 -15.09
N TYR A 149 -24.61 -2.49 -13.82
CA TYR A 149 -25.96 -2.82 -13.39
C TYR A 149 -26.98 -1.81 -13.96
N ARG A 150 -28.02 -2.37 -14.56
CA ARG A 150 -29.18 -1.67 -15.12
C ARG A 150 -30.43 -2.27 -14.51
N VAL A 151 -31.40 -1.42 -14.22
CA VAL A 151 -32.70 -1.86 -13.71
C VAL A 151 -33.41 -2.70 -14.78
N PRO A 152 -33.90 -3.91 -14.45
CA PRO A 152 -34.51 -4.82 -15.43
C PRO A 152 -35.80 -4.22 -16.06
N GLU A 153 -36.05 -4.55 -17.34
CA GLU A 153 -37.24 -4.16 -18.10
C GLU A 153 -38.36 -5.23 -18.00
N GLY A 154 -39.56 -4.83 -17.56
CA GLY A 154 -40.86 -5.44 -17.92
C GLY A 154 -41.23 -6.81 -17.32
N GLU A 155 -42.51 -6.91 -16.89
CA GLU A 155 -43.46 -8.02 -16.60
C GLU A 155 -42.99 -9.45 -16.19
N GLY A 156 -41.73 -9.85 -16.34
CA GLY A 156 -41.13 -11.00 -15.66
C GLY A 156 -40.72 -10.72 -14.20
N ALA A 157 -41.16 -9.59 -13.66
CA ALA A 157 -41.03 -9.18 -12.27
C ALA A 157 -42.25 -9.63 -11.44
N GLU A 158 -42.77 -10.84 -11.69
CA GLU A 158 -43.66 -11.51 -10.73
C GLU A 158 -42.82 -11.90 -9.50
N GLY A 159 -42.44 -10.88 -8.71
CA GLY A 159 -41.66 -10.99 -7.48
C GLY A 159 -40.78 -9.78 -7.13
N THR A 160 -40.36 -8.93 -8.08
CA THR A 160 -39.26 -7.95 -7.85
C THR A 160 -39.66 -6.47 -7.77
N GLY A 161 -40.93 -6.09 -7.94
CA GLY A 161 -41.40 -4.77 -7.46
C GLY A 161 -40.78 -3.50 -8.08
N TRP A 162 -40.09 -3.59 -9.23
CA TRP A 162 -39.47 -2.41 -9.90
C TRP A 162 -40.50 -1.60 -10.72
N PRO A 163 -40.61 -0.27 -10.52
CA PRO A 163 -41.46 0.61 -11.33
C PRO A 163 -41.04 0.69 -12.81
N ALA A 164 -42.02 0.75 -13.72
CA ALA A 164 -41.78 0.94 -15.15
C ALA A 164 -41.02 2.25 -15.47
N SER A 165 -41.11 3.27 -14.61
CA SER A 165 -40.34 4.52 -14.73
C SER A 165 -38.82 4.31 -14.56
N LEU A 166 -38.38 3.19 -14.00
CA LEU A 166 -36.98 2.86 -13.77
C LEU A 166 -36.43 1.84 -14.76
N ALA A 167 -37.23 1.34 -15.70
CA ALA A 167 -36.80 0.46 -16.78
C ALA A 167 -35.49 0.95 -17.45
N ASP A 168 -34.50 0.05 -17.55
CA ASP A 168 -33.15 0.28 -18.10
C ASP A 168 -32.38 1.44 -17.43
N PHE A 169 -32.78 1.88 -16.24
CA PHE A 169 -32.06 2.93 -15.53
C PHE A 169 -30.65 2.45 -15.15
N PRO A 170 -29.58 3.19 -15.53
CA PRO A 170 -28.21 2.75 -15.33
C PRO A 170 -27.74 3.05 -13.90
N LEU A 171 -28.31 2.36 -12.91
CA LEU A 171 -28.03 2.59 -11.49
C LEU A 171 -26.53 2.40 -11.15
N GLY A 172 -25.84 1.46 -11.80
CA GLY A 172 -24.40 1.25 -11.61
C GLY A 172 -23.55 2.45 -12.03
N GLN A 173 -23.90 3.08 -13.15
CA GLN A 173 -23.22 4.29 -13.63
C GLN A 173 -23.63 5.50 -12.79
N TRP A 174 -24.91 5.63 -12.45
CA TRP A 174 -25.42 6.72 -11.61
C TRP A 174 -24.76 6.73 -10.23
N THR A 175 -24.61 5.57 -9.58
CA THR A 175 -23.89 5.47 -8.29
C THR A 175 -22.40 5.79 -8.43
N ALA A 176 -21.75 5.38 -9.53
CA ALA A 176 -20.37 5.76 -9.81
C ALA A 176 -20.20 7.26 -10.04
N ASP A 177 -21.14 7.90 -10.74
CA ASP A 177 -21.13 9.35 -10.95
C ASP A 177 -21.42 10.10 -9.64
N ALA A 178 -22.35 9.62 -8.81
CA ALA A 178 -22.57 10.15 -7.46
C ALA A 178 -21.28 10.14 -6.62
N ARG A 179 -20.51 9.04 -6.63
CA ARG A 179 -19.20 8.97 -5.95
C ARG A 179 -18.21 10.00 -6.50
N ARG A 180 -18.20 10.24 -7.82
CA ARG A 180 -17.33 11.25 -8.45
C ARG A 180 -17.71 12.67 -8.04
N PHE A 181 -19.00 13.01 -8.05
CA PHE A 181 -19.48 14.32 -7.60
C PHE A 181 -19.16 14.57 -6.13
N TYR A 182 -19.37 13.56 -5.28
CA TYR A 182 -18.98 13.62 -3.86
C TYR A 182 -17.48 13.86 -3.69
N ALA A 183 -16.63 13.09 -4.38
CA ALA A 183 -15.18 13.22 -4.28
C ALA A 183 -14.64 14.58 -4.77
N ARG A 184 -15.36 15.29 -5.66
CA ARG A 184 -15.03 16.64 -6.09
C ARG A 184 -15.56 17.75 -5.17
N GLY A 185 -16.44 17.42 -4.23
CA GLY A 185 -17.13 18.40 -3.38
C GLY A 185 -18.29 19.12 -4.08
N ASP A 186 -18.75 18.61 -5.23
CA ASP A 186 -19.81 19.23 -6.03
C ASP A 186 -21.23 18.78 -5.59
N MET A 187 -21.35 17.90 -4.59
CA MET A 187 -22.61 17.36 -4.12
C MET A 187 -23.12 18.13 -2.90
N GLY A 188 -24.35 18.65 -2.97
CA GLY A 188 -24.97 19.33 -1.84
C GLY A 188 -25.22 18.40 -0.64
N GLU A 189 -25.13 18.93 0.57
CA GLU A 189 -25.22 18.18 1.84
C GLU A 189 -26.50 17.33 1.94
N ASP A 190 -27.65 17.84 1.49
CA ASP A 190 -28.92 17.08 1.48
C ASP A 190 -28.83 15.79 0.65
N ARG A 191 -28.13 15.83 -0.49
CA ARG A 191 -27.95 14.69 -1.39
C ARG A 191 -27.00 13.66 -0.78
N VAL A 192 -25.95 14.14 -0.11
CA VAL A 192 -25.03 13.30 0.65
C VAL A 192 -25.79 12.57 1.76
N ALA A 193 -26.51 13.31 2.61
CA ALA A 193 -27.28 12.74 3.72
C ALA A 193 -28.34 11.74 3.25
N GLN A 194 -28.99 11.99 2.11
CA GLN A 194 -29.96 11.08 1.52
C GLN A 194 -29.34 9.74 1.12
N LEU A 195 -28.17 9.76 0.47
CA LEU A 195 -27.45 8.55 0.07
C LEU A 195 -26.79 7.83 1.25
N GLU A 196 -26.28 8.56 2.23
CA GLU A 196 -25.73 7.98 3.47
C GLU A 196 -26.79 7.19 4.24
N LYS A 197 -28.04 7.68 4.30
CA LYS A 197 -29.17 6.96 4.89
C LYS A 197 -29.46 5.61 4.20
N LEU A 198 -29.09 5.48 2.93
CA LEU A 198 -29.20 4.24 2.16
C LEU A 198 -27.95 3.35 2.26
N GLY A 199 -26.97 3.71 3.10
CA GLY A 199 -25.74 2.96 3.27
C GLY A 199 -24.74 3.16 2.13
N MET A 200 -24.74 4.33 1.48
CA MET A 200 -23.81 4.65 0.40
C MET A 200 -22.36 4.59 0.85
N VAL A 201 -21.58 3.69 0.24
CA VAL A 201 -20.12 3.66 0.38
C VAL A 201 -19.51 4.59 -0.66
N TRP A 202 -19.00 5.74 -0.20
CA TRP A 202 -18.34 6.73 -1.05
C TRP A 202 -16.97 6.26 -1.57
N SER A 203 -16.23 5.57 -0.71
CA SER A 203 -14.86 5.12 -0.99
C SER A 203 -14.60 3.79 -0.28
N HIS A 204 -14.43 2.73 -1.07
CA HIS A 204 -14.04 1.42 -0.55
C HIS A 204 -12.65 1.46 0.10
N PHE A 205 -11.79 2.40 -0.31
CA PHE A 205 -10.48 2.59 0.29
C PHE A 205 -10.54 3.22 1.68
N ASP A 206 -11.53 4.06 1.95
CA ASP A 206 -11.74 4.63 3.29
C ASP A 206 -12.38 3.60 4.22
N VAL A 207 -13.36 2.83 3.75
CA VAL A 207 -13.92 1.72 4.53
C VAL A 207 -12.85 0.69 4.88
N ALA A 208 -12.04 0.23 3.91
CA ALA A 208 -10.95 -0.71 4.17
C ALA A 208 -9.85 -0.10 5.07
N TRP A 209 -9.67 1.22 5.03
CA TRP A 209 -8.77 1.91 5.93
C TRP A 209 -9.30 1.88 7.36
N GLU A 210 -10.56 2.24 7.59
CA GLU A 210 -11.21 2.21 8.91
C GLU A 210 -11.28 0.80 9.51
N GLU A 211 -11.61 -0.22 8.70
CA GLU A 211 -11.57 -1.63 9.13
C GLU A 211 -10.16 -2.02 9.60
N GLY A 212 -9.14 -1.64 8.82
CA GLY A 212 -7.75 -1.89 9.19
C GLY A 212 -7.28 -1.10 10.40
N LEU A 213 -7.74 0.13 10.56
CA LEU A 213 -7.45 0.98 11.72
C LEU A 213 -8.11 0.41 12.99
N SER A 214 -9.35 -0.08 12.90
CA SER A 214 -10.04 -0.79 13.98
C SER A 214 -9.28 -2.05 14.39
N ALA A 215 -8.88 -2.88 13.42
CA ALA A 215 -8.06 -4.06 13.67
C ALA A 215 -6.70 -3.72 14.29
N ALA A 216 -6.08 -2.61 13.87
CA ALA A 216 -4.84 -2.11 14.44
C ALA A 216 -5.02 -1.65 15.90
N ARG A 217 -6.09 -0.91 16.22
CA ARG A 217 -6.42 -0.52 17.60
C ARG A 217 -6.63 -1.75 18.49
N GLY A 218 -7.40 -2.72 18.03
CA GLY A 218 -7.62 -3.97 18.75
C GLY A 218 -6.32 -4.75 18.99
N TRP A 219 -5.49 -4.89 17.96
CA TRP A 219 -4.17 -5.51 18.08
C TRP A 219 -3.27 -4.77 19.09
N ALA A 220 -3.23 -3.44 19.02
CA ALA A 220 -2.43 -2.62 19.92
C ALA A 220 -2.92 -2.70 21.37
N ALA A 221 -4.23 -2.77 21.60
CA ALA A 221 -4.80 -2.95 22.94
C ALA A 221 -4.39 -4.29 23.56
N GLU A 222 -4.34 -5.36 22.77
CA GLU A 222 -3.93 -6.69 23.24
C GLU A 222 -2.41 -6.82 23.46
N HIS A 223 -1.59 -6.23 22.59
CA HIS A 223 -0.14 -6.46 22.56
C HIS A 223 0.70 -5.27 23.03
N GLY A 224 0.08 -4.12 23.26
CA GLY A 224 0.73 -2.84 23.60
C GLY A 224 1.57 -2.24 22.47
N ARG A 225 1.45 -2.75 21.23
CA ARG A 225 2.32 -2.35 20.10
C ARG A 225 1.70 -2.65 18.74
N LEU A 226 2.02 -1.81 17.75
CA LEU A 226 1.70 -2.03 16.33
C LEU A 226 2.85 -2.66 15.54
N LEU A 227 3.45 -3.73 16.08
CA LEU A 227 4.54 -4.47 15.43
C LEU A 227 4.07 -5.88 15.04
N ALA A 228 2.84 -6.04 14.55
CA ALA A 228 2.25 -7.34 14.23
C ALA A 228 3.07 -8.15 13.20
N PRO A 229 3.26 -9.47 13.39
CA PRO A 229 3.77 -10.41 12.38
C PRO A 229 2.99 -10.33 11.06
N LEU A 230 3.57 -10.82 9.95
CA LEU A 230 2.93 -10.71 8.64
C LEU A 230 1.63 -11.53 8.54
N ASP A 231 1.61 -12.70 9.17
CA ASP A 231 0.48 -13.63 9.26
C ASP A 231 -0.52 -13.26 10.35
N ALA A 232 -0.23 -12.24 11.15
CA ALA A 232 -1.08 -11.78 12.24
C ALA A 232 -2.47 -11.36 11.75
N ALA A 233 -3.48 -11.78 12.50
CA ALA A 233 -4.86 -11.39 12.31
C ALA A 233 -5.47 -10.95 13.64
N HIS A 234 -6.37 -9.96 13.58
CA HIS A 234 -7.20 -9.55 14.70
C HIS A 234 -8.66 -9.65 14.26
N GLN A 235 -9.47 -10.46 14.96
CA GLN A 235 -10.87 -10.75 14.62
C GLN A 235 -11.07 -11.16 13.14
N GLY A 236 -10.16 -11.98 12.61
CA GLY A 236 -10.19 -12.43 11.21
C GLY A 236 -9.60 -11.45 10.20
N TYR A 237 -9.43 -10.17 10.55
CA TYR A 237 -8.80 -9.18 9.70
C TYR A 237 -7.27 -9.33 9.69
N LYS A 238 -6.65 -9.37 8.50
CA LYS A 238 -5.19 -9.58 8.31
C LYS A 238 -4.38 -8.32 8.63
N VAL A 239 -4.37 -7.93 9.90
CA VAL A 239 -3.69 -6.72 10.41
C VAL A 239 -2.19 -6.69 10.09
N GLY A 240 -1.52 -7.84 10.05
CA GLY A 240 -0.11 -7.96 9.68
C GLY A 240 0.20 -7.45 8.27
N ILE A 241 -0.56 -7.94 7.28
CA ILE A 241 -0.46 -7.53 5.87
C ILE A 241 -0.86 -6.06 5.72
N TRP A 242 -1.93 -5.64 6.39
CA TRP A 242 -2.40 -4.27 6.33
C TRP A 242 -1.34 -3.28 6.87
N LEU A 243 -0.75 -3.56 8.04
CA LEU A 243 0.34 -2.74 8.60
C LEU A 243 1.58 -2.75 7.71
N LYS A 244 1.94 -3.87 7.07
CA LYS A 244 3.03 -3.91 6.08
C LYS A 244 2.76 -2.92 4.95
N ASN A 245 1.55 -2.92 4.38
CA ASN A 245 1.17 -2.04 3.29
C ASN A 245 1.13 -0.57 3.73
N ALA A 246 0.59 -0.29 4.93
CA ALA A 246 0.58 1.05 5.52
C ALA A 246 2.02 1.60 5.72
N ARG A 247 2.95 0.78 6.22
CA ARG A 247 4.37 1.17 6.37
C ARG A 247 5.02 1.44 5.02
N ALA A 248 4.72 0.64 4.00
CA ALA A 248 5.24 0.87 2.65
C ALA A 248 4.69 2.19 2.06
N ALA A 249 3.42 2.49 2.29
CA ALA A 249 2.81 3.76 1.88
C ALA A 249 3.39 4.96 2.63
N ALA A 250 3.67 4.83 3.93
CA ALA A 250 4.31 5.87 4.73
C ALA A 250 5.76 6.15 4.29
N ARG A 251 6.55 5.10 4.05
CA ARG A 251 7.92 5.26 3.52
C ARG A 251 7.92 5.92 2.14
N ARG A 252 6.99 5.54 1.27
CA ARG A 252 6.81 6.21 -0.03
C ARG A 252 6.49 7.71 0.15
N ALA A 253 5.65 8.07 1.12
CA ALA A 253 5.34 9.47 1.40
C ALA A 253 6.60 10.24 1.83
N GLN A 254 7.39 9.66 2.75
CA GLN A 254 8.67 10.23 3.21
C GLN A 254 9.68 10.38 2.06
N ASP A 255 9.82 9.38 1.20
CA ASP A 255 10.73 9.44 0.05
C ASP A 255 10.32 10.57 -0.92
N LEU A 256 9.02 10.76 -1.17
CA LEU A 256 8.52 11.84 -2.02
C LEU A 256 8.79 13.22 -1.40
N GLU A 257 8.64 13.36 -0.09
CA GLU A 257 8.95 14.58 0.65
C GLU A 257 10.44 14.91 0.62
N GLN A 258 11.29 13.90 0.83
CA GLN A 258 12.74 14.04 0.76
C GLN A 258 13.18 14.50 -0.64
N ARG A 259 12.68 13.84 -1.70
CA ARG A 259 12.98 14.23 -3.08
C ARG A 259 12.53 15.65 -3.39
N LYS A 260 11.35 16.05 -2.88
CA LYS A 260 10.85 17.42 -3.03
C LYS A 260 11.78 18.42 -2.34
N ALA A 261 12.25 18.12 -1.13
CA ALA A 261 13.18 18.97 -0.39
C ALA A 261 14.54 19.10 -1.11
N GLU A 262 14.98 18.05 -1.79
CA GLU A 262 16.21 18.02 -2.61
C GLU A 262 16.04 18.67 -4.00
N GLY A 263 14.83 19.13 -4.36
CA GLY A 263 14.55 19.70 -5.68
C GLY A 263 14.54 18.68 -6.83
N LEU A 264 14.46 17.38 -6.53
CA LEU A 264 14.40 16.32 -7.52
C LEU A 264 12.98 16.15 -8.08
N PRO A 265 12.83 15.63 -9.31
CA PRO A 265 11.52 15.28 -9.86
C PRO A 265 10.76 14.31 -8.93
N VAL A 266 9.54 14.70 -8.58
CA VAL A 266 8.62 13.95 -7.72
C VAL A 266 7.70 13.11 -8.60
N GLN A 267 7.59 11.81 -8.32
CA GLN A 267 6.68 10.92 -9.02
C GLN A 267 5.23 11.11 -8.52
N SER A 268 4.28 10.33 -9.06
CA SER A 268 2.89 10.33 -8.59
C SER A 268 2.81 10.05 -7.08
N ARG A 269 1.97 10.81 -6.36
CA ARG A 269 1.61 10.56 -4.96
C ARG A 269 0.69 9.36 -4.77
N SER A 270 0.27 8.70 -5.85
CA SER A 270 -0.59 7.52 -5.79
C SER A 270 0.03 6.43 -4.91
N GLY A 271 -0.74 5.93 -3.95
CA GLY A 271 -0.30 4.92 -2.99
C GLY A 271 0.66 5.44 -1.90
N ALA A 272 0.94 6.75 -1.82
CA ALA A 272 1.56 7.36 -0.65
C ALA A 272 0.51 7.52 0.46
N LEU A 273 0.92 7.35 1.71
CA LEU A 273 0.02 7.56 2.85
C LEU A 273 -0.26 9.06 3.00
N SER A 274 -1.51 9.43 3.28
CA SER A 274 -1.84 10.81 3.65
C SER A 274 -1.36 11.12 5.07
N GLU A 275 -1.16 12.41 5.37
CA GLU A 275 -0.68 12.85 6.68
C GLU A 275 -1.69 12.50 7.79
N GLU A 276 -2.99 12.73 7.55
CA GLU A 276 -4.06 12.34 8.47
C GLU A 276 -4.03 10.84 8.81
N ARG A 277 -3.88 9.98 7.81
CA ARG A 277 -3.80 8.53 8.01
C ARG A 277 -2.54 8.10 8.75
N ARG A 278 -1.44 8.83 8.54
CA ARG A 278 -0.21 8.64 9.31
C ARG A 278 -0.41 9.01 10.77
N GLU A 279 -1.00 10.17 11.05
CA GLU A 279 -1.32 10.66 12.39
C GLU A 279 -2.24 9.67 13.14
N GLN A 280 -3.26 9.13 12.46
CA GLN A 280 -4.15 8.11 13.03
C GLN A 280 -3.40 6.87 13.53
N LEU A 281 -2.35 6.43 12.82
CA LEU A 281 -1.51 5.30 13.24
C LEU A 281 -0.50 5.68 14.33
N GLU A 282 0.08 6.88 14.26
CA GLU A 282 0.99 7.40 15.29
C GLU A 282 0.29 7.58 16.64
N ASN A 283 -0.97 8.01 16.62
CA ASN A 283 -1.84 8.09 17.81
C ASN A 283 -2.10 6.73 18.46
N ILE A 284 -2.04 5.63 17.70
CA ILE A 284 -2.15 4.27 18.27
C ILE A 284 -0.80 3.82 18.83
N ALA A 285 0.27 3.97 18.04
CA ALA A 285 1.62 3.64 18.47
C ALA A 285 2.64 4.49 17.70
N PRO A 286 3.36 5.42 18.36
CA PRO A 286 4.31 6.32 17.68
C PRO A 286 5.41 5.58 16.91
N SER A 287 5.81 4.40 17.39
CA SER A 287 6.86 3.58 16.77
C SER A 287 6.32 2.51 15.81
N TRP A 288 5.15 2.71 15.20
CA TRP A 288 4.53 1.73 14.31
C TRP A 288 5.31 1.51 13.00
N CYS A 289 6.02 2.54 12.52
CA CYS A 289 6.81 2.51 11.29
C CYS A 289 8.30 2.86 11.55
N PRO A 290 9.10 1.91 12.09
CA PRO A 290 10.53 2.13 12.30
C PRO A 290 11.30 2.31 10.99
N THR A 291 12.45 2.99 11.11
CA THR A 291 13.47 3.16 10.05
C THR A 291 14.29 1.88 9.81
N TRP A 292 14.26 0.93 10.73
CA TRP A 292 14.89 -0.39 10.64
C TRP A 292 13.83 -1.51 10.47
N PRO A 293 14.23 -2.79 10.30
CA PRO A 293 13.28 -3.89 10.16
C PRO A 293 12.29 -4.00 11.33
N VAL A 294 11.02 -4.25 11.03
CA VAL A 294 9.95 -4.35 12.04
C VAL A 294 10.17 -5.54 12.96
N GLU A 295 10.68 -6.63 12.40
CA GLU A 295 11.05 -7.87 13.08
C GLU A 295 12.16 -7.60 14.11
N TRP A 296 13.13 -6.73 13.75
CA TRP A 296 14.17 -6.32 14.69
C TRP A 296 13.57 -5.59 15.89
N GLN A 297 12.69 -4.62 15.64
CA GLN A 297 12.06 -3.86 16.73
C GLN A 297 11.17 -4.75 17.59
N ARG A 298 10.44 -5.70 16.98
CA ARG A 298 9.62 -6.66 17.70
C ARG A 298 10.48 -7.53 18.63
N ALA A 299 11.54 -8.13 18.11
CA ALA A 299 12.43 -8.97 18.91
C ALA A 299 13.12 -8.18 20.04
N PHE A 300 13.49 -6.92 19.79
CA PHE A 300 13.97 -6.01 20.83
C PHE A 300 12.94 -5.84 21.96
N HIS A 301 11.69 -5.51 21.63
CA HIS A 301 10.65 -5.33 22.65
C HIS A 301 10.30 -6.62 23.39
N LEU A 302 10.26 -7.76 22.70
CA LEU A 302 10.03 -9.06 23.33
C LEU A 302 11.16 -9.45 24.28
N THR A 303 12.41 -9.17 23.90
CA THR A 303 13.57 -9.38 24.77
C THR A 303 13.50 -8.46 25.98
N ARG A 304 13.20 -7.17 25.78
CA ARG A 304 13.01 -6.24 26.90
C ARG A 304 11.92 -6.71 27.86
N GLN A 305 10.76 -7.08 27.34
CA GLN A 305 9.65 -7.60 28.13
C GLN A 305 10.06 -8.85 28.92
N HIS A 306 10.80 -9.77 28.30
CA HIS A 306 11.31 -10.95 29.00
C HIS A 306 12.24 -10.60 30.17
N LEU A 307 13.12 -9.61 30.00
CA LEU A 307 13.99 -9.12 31.07
C LEU A 307 13.20 -8.39 32.17
N ASP A 308 12.21 -7.56 31.79
CA ASP A 308 11.32 -6.86 32.73
C ASP A 308 10.50 -7.85 33.59
N GLU A 309 10.17 -9.02 33.04
CA GLU A 309 9.52 -10.15 33.74
C GLU A 309 10.47 -10.93 34.67
N GLY A 310 11.74 -10.52 34.79
CA GLY A 310 12.77 -11.17 35.62
C GLY A 310 13.56 -12.28 34.91
N GLY A 311 13.41 -12.40 33.58
CA GLY A 311 14.19 -13.32 32.77
C GLY A 311 15.66 -12.92 32.63
N THR A 312 16.50 -13.88 32.25
CA THR A 312 17.91 -13.64 31.91
C THR A 312 18.07 -13.45 30.39
N LEU A 313 19.08 -12.73 29.96
CA LEU A 313 19.33 -12.51 28.52
C LEU A 313 19.55 -13.86 27.80
N PRO A 314 18.70 -14.26 26.84
CA PRO A 314 18.84 -15.52 26.14
C PRO A 314 20.01 -15.43 25.14
N THR A 315 20.94 -16.38 25.21
CA THR A 315 22.14 -16.39 24.35
C THR A 315 22.18 -17.57 23.39
N GLU A 316 21.40 -18.62 23.67
CA GLU A 316 21.30 -19.82 22.86
C GLU A 316 19.98 -19.88 22.08
N ALA A 317 20.04 -20.40 20.86
CA ALA A 317 18.86 -20.54 20.02
C ALA A 317 17.88 -21.53 20.64
N GLY A 318 16.62 -21.13 20.77
CA GLY A 318 15.57 -21.94 21.41
C GLY A 318 15.42 -21.74 22.92
N ASP A 319 16.30 -20.97 23.57
CA ASP A 319 16.20 -20.68 25.01
C ASP A 319 14.85 -20.06 25.37
N VAL A 320 14.48 -19.02 24.60
CA VAL A 320 13.26 -18.26 24.82
C VAL A 320 12.61 -17.98 23.47
N VAL A 321 11.43 -18.56 23.28
CA VAL A 321 10.57 -18.29 22.12
C VAL A 321 9.32 -17.57 22.61
N ARG A 322 9.09 -16.34 22.13
CA ARG A 322 7.91 -15.54 22.46
C ARG A 322 7.24 -15.08 21.18
N GLN A 323 5.94 -15.34 21.04
CA GLN A 323 5.15 -14.94 19.85
C GLN A 323 5.76 -15.45 18.52
N GLY A 324 6.34 -16.66 18.53
CA GLY A 324 7.01 -17.25 17.36
C GLY A 324 8.42 -16.74 17.07
N GLU A 325 8.91 -15.76 17.82
CA GLU A 325 10.26 -15.20 17.68
C GLU A 325 11.23 -15.90 18.64
N ASP A 326 12.33 -16.43 18.11
CA ASP A 326 13.44 -17.02 18.89
C ASP A 326 14.41 -15.92 19.33
N LEU A 327 14.29 -15.52 20.60
CA LEU A 327 15.00 -14.37 21.15
C LEU A 327 16.50 -14.66 21.29
N GLY A 328 16.89 -15.88 21.66
CA GLY A 328 18.30 -16.24 21.78
C GLY A 328 19.00 -16.29 20.43
N ARG A 329 18.33 -16.78 19.39
CA ARG A 329 18.82 -16.66 18.01
C ARG A 329 18.96 -15.19 17.60
N TRP A 330 18.00 -14.34 17.95
CA TRP A 330 18.05 -12.91 17.63
C TRP A 330 19.19 -12.19 18.35
N VAL A 331 19.37 -12.42 19.66
CA VAL A 331 20.48 -11.85 20.46
C VAL A 331 21.82 -12.24 19.85
N ARG A 332 22.01 -13.53 19.53
CA ARG A 332 23.23 -13.99 18.85
C ARG A 332 23.47 -13.28 17.52
N ALA A 333 22.42 -13.07 16.73
CA ALA A 333 22.54 -12.33 15.48
C ALA A 333 22.97 -10.87 15.71
N GLN A 334 22.51 -10.23 16.79
CA GLN A 334 22.95 -8.87 17.15
C GLN A 334 24.42 -8.85 17.55
N ARG A 335 24.86 -9.78 18.40
CA ARG A 335 26.25 -9.87 18.86
C ARG A 335 27.23 -10.11 17.71
N LEU A 336 26.90 -11.04 16.79
CA LEU A 336 27.73 -11.36 15.63
C LEU A 336 27.69 -10.28 14.53
N GLY A 337 26.54 -9.62 14.38
CA GLY A 337 26.29 -8.61 13.35
C GLY A 337 26.45 -7.17 13.82
N TRP A 338 27.15 -6.93 14.94
CA TRP A 338 27.18 -5.65 15.65
C TRP A 338 27.54 -4.46 14.75
N GLU A 339 28.52 -4.62 13.87
CA GLU A 339 28.98 -3.59 12.93
C GLU A 339 27.93 -3.20 11.87
N LYS A 340 26.90 -4.02 11.67
CA LYS A 340 25.81 -3.72 10.73
C LYS A 340 24.66 -2.94 11.37
N LEU A 341 24.66 -2.83 12.71
CA LEU A 341 23.65 -2.09 13.45
C LEU A 341 23.91 -0.59 13.35
N THR A 342 22.84 0.20 13.28
CA THR A 342 22.98 1.65 13.41
C THR A 342 23.47 2.01 14.82
N THR A 343 24.07 3.20 14.99
CA THR A 343 24.54 3.69 16.30
C THR A 343 23.42 3.68 17.36
N VAL A 344 22.18 3.98 16.95
CA VAL A 344 21.02 3.93 17.86
C VAL A 344 20.71 2.49 18.26
N GLN A 345 20.72 1.55 17.31
CA GLN A 345 20.50 0.13 17.62
C GLN A 345 21.58 -0.44 18.54
N GLN A 346 22.86 -0.10 18.33
CA GLN A 346 23.94 -0.51 19.21
C GLN A 346 23.72 0.00 20.64
N ARG A 347 23.43 1.29 20.81
CA ARG A 347 23.13 1.89 22.11
C ARG A 347 21.92 1.26 22.79
N MET A 348 20.86 0.98 22.03
CA MET A 348 19.67 0.29 22.55
C MET A 348 20.00 -1.12 23.03
N CYS A 349 20.72 -1.90 22.22
CA CYS A 349 21.15 -3.25 22.58
C CYS A 349 22.04 -3.25 23.82
N GLU A 350 23.02 -2.36 23.89
CA GLU A 350 23.99 -2.27 24.98
C GLU A 350 23.34 -1.77 26.28
N HIS A 351 22.69 -0.60 26.24
CA HIS A 351 22.21 0.06 27.46
C HIS A 351 20.85 -0.43 27.96
N ILE A 352 19.98 -0.94 27.07
CA ILE A 352 18.63 -1.39 27.47
C ILE A 352 18.59 -2.90 27.69
N LEU A 353 19.27 -3.68 26.85
CA LEU A 353 19.23 -5.15 26.92
C LEU A 353 20.51 -5.79 27.49
N GLY A 354 21.60 -5.04 27.66
CA GLY A 354 22.87 -5.59 28.12
C GLY A 354 23.57 -6.50 27.09
N ILE A 355 23.26 -6.33 25.79
CA ILE A 355 23.89 -7.10 24.71
C ILE A 355 25.22 -6.43 24.34
N THR A 356 26.31 -7.20 24.36
CA THR A 356 27.65 -6.74 23.96
C THR A 356 28.13 -7.41 22.67
N PRO A 357 28.94 -6.73 21.85
CA PRO A 357 29.51 -7.32 20.63
C PRO A 357 30.30 -8.59 20.93
N THR A 358 30.27 -9.52 19.98
CA THR A 358 31.10 -10.72 20.03
C THR A 358 32.58 -10.37 19.86
N THR A 359 33.45 -10.91 20.72
CA THR A 359 34.91 -10.75 20.60
C THR A 359 35.43 -11.49 19.36
N GLU A 360 36.59 -11.08 18.82
CA GLU A 360 37.17 -11.71 17.61
C GLU A 360 37.35 -13.24 17.76
N HIS A 361 37.62 -13.73 18.98
CA HIS A 361 37.79 -15.15 19.26
C HIS A 361 36.48 -15.95 19.26
N GLU A 362 35.36 -15.29 19.54
CA GLU A 362 34.02 -15.90 19.54
C GLU A 362 33.35 -15.85 18.16
N LYS A 363 33.87 -15.04 17.23
CA LYS A 363 33.33 -14.96 15.87
C LYS A 363 33.57 -16.29 15.12
N PRO A 364 32.54 -16.87 14.47
CA PRO A 364 32.73 -18.04 13.62
C PRO A 364 33.76 -17.75 12.53
N LYS A 365 34.64 -18.71 12.26
CA LYS A 365 35.63 -18.57 11.18
C LYS A 365 34.90 -18.20 9.88
N PRO A 366 35.41 -17.20 9.13
CA PRO A 366 34.78 -16.78 7.89
C PRO A 366 34.65 -17.97 6.95
N ARG A 367 33.51 -18.07 6.26
CA ARG A 367 33.33 -19.10 5.23
C ARG A 367 34.39 -18.87 4.16
N THR A 368 35.15 -19.92 3.82
CA THR A 368 36.09 -19.90 2.70
C THR A 368 35.35 -19.45 1.44
N SER A 369 35.86 -18.39 0.80
CA SER A 369 35.23 -17.83 -0.38
C SER A 369 35.32 -18.82 -1.56
N GLN A 370 34.49 -18.62 -2.59
CA GLN A 370 34.60 -19.43 -3.81
C GLN A 370 35.94 -19.21 -4.52
N ALA A 371 36.53 -18.00 -4.38
CA ALA A 371 37.86 -17.69 -4.89
C ALA A 371 38.95 -18.46 -4.12
N ASP A 372 38.88 -18.52 -2.80
CA ASP A 372 39.84 -19.28 -1.98
C ASP A 372 39.73 -20.78 -2.27
N LYS A 373 38.50 -21.29 -2.40
CA LYS A 373 38.27 -22.69 -2.80
C LYS A 373 38.84 -22.98 -4.19
N TRP A 374 38.68 -22.06 -5.14
CA TRP A 374 39.30 -22.18 -6.46
C TRP A 374 40.81 -22.21 -6.34
N ALA A 375 41.42 -21.22 -5.67
CA ALA A 375 42.87 -21.11 -5.50
C ALA A 375 43.47 -22.37 -4.84
N MET A 376 42.83 -22.89 -3.80
CA MET A 376 43.25 -24.15 -3.15
C MET A 376 43.21 -25.35 -4.11
N ASN A 377 42.12 -25.54 -4.84
CA ASN A 377 42.01 -26.68 -5.77
C ASN A 377 42.91 -26.53 -6.99
N TYR A 378 43.08 -25.30 -7.49
CA TYR A 378 44.02 -25.00 -8.57
C TYR A 378 45.47 -25.21 -8.13
N GLY A 379 45.84 -24.78 -6.92
CA GLY A 379 47.14 -25.08 -6.33
C GLY A 379 47.40 -26.59 -6.23
N ALA A 380 46.40 -27.37 -5.81
CA ALA A 380 46.48 -28.83 -5.82
C ALA A 380 46.64 -29.43 -7.23
N ALA A 381 45.91 -28.88 -8.22
CA ALA A 381 46.03 -29.27 -9.62
C ALA A 381 47.42 -28.97 -10.18
N LYS A 382 47.98 -27.80 -9.86
CA LYS A 382 49.33 -27.40 -10.25
C LYS A 382 50.39 -28.29 -9.61
N GLN A 383 50.28 -28.59 -8.31
CA GLN A 383 51.17 -29.52 -7.62
C GLN A 383 51.14 -30.93 -8.25
N PHE A 384 49.96 -31.42 -8.61
CA PHE A 384 49.82 -32.70 -9.32
C PHE A 384 50.47 -32.64 -10.71
N TYR A 385 50.26 -31.55 -11.45
CA TYR A 385 50.86 -31.35 -12.77
C TYR A 385 52.38 -31.25 -12.71
N GLU A 386 52.96 -30.55 -11.73
CA GLU A 386 54.41 -30.46 -11.54
C GLU A 386 55.04 -31.84 -11.23
N ARG A 387 54.30 -32.72 -10.55
CA ARG A 387 54.75 -34.09 -10.24
C ARG A 387 54.61 -35.05 -11.42
N GLU A 388 53.47 -35.05 -12.11
CA GLU A 388 53.10 -36.07 -13.10
C GLU A 388 53.24 -35.59 -14.57
N GLY A 389 53.43 -34.30 -14.79
CA GLY A 389 53.48 -33.68 -16.12
C GLY A 389 52.14 -33.63 -16.87
N HIS A 390 51.05 -34.08 -16.25
CA HIS A 390 49.72 -34.10 -16.85
C HIS A 390 48.61 -33.88 -15.81
N LEU A 391 47.41 -33.48 -16.26
CA LEU A 391 46.24 -33.34 -15.38
C LEU A 391 45.20 -34.49 -15.55
N GLN A 392 45.67 -35.70 -15.86
CA GLN A 392 44.85 -36.92 -15.87
C GLN A 392 44.73 -37.51 -14.46
N VAL A 393 43.90 -36.89 -13.63
CA VAL A 393 43.73 -37.29 -12.23
C VAL A 393 42.66 -38.38 -12.09
N PRO A 394 42.96 -39.55 -11.50
CA PRO A 394 41.93 -40.57 -11.22
C PRO A 394 40.82 -40.01 -10.33
N ARG A 395 39.54 -40.32 -10.61
CA ARG A 395 38.37 -39.73 -9.88
C ARG A 395 38.45 -39.83 -8.35
N LYS A 396 39.00 -40.94 -7.82
CA LYS A 396 39.14 -41.17 -6.36
C LYS A 396 40.38 -40.53 -5.74
N HIS A 397 41.24 -39.91 -6.55
CA HIS A 397 42.51 -39.33 -6.09
C HIS A 397 42.28 -38.17 -5.14
N VAL A 398 43.07 -38.16 -4.07
CA VAL A 398 43.07 -37.12 -3.04
C VAL A 398 44.47 -36.53 -2.97
N GLU A 399 44.59 -35.25 -3.30
CA GLU A 399 45.85 -34.52 -3.21
C GLU A 399 45.94 -33.84 -1.84
N LYS A 400 47.12 -33.89 -1.23
CA LYS A 400 47.41 -33.22 0.04
C LYS A 400 48.18 -31.93 -0.27
N ILE A 401 47.55 -30.80 0.05
CA ILE A 401 48.21 -29.49 -0.06
C ILE A 401 48.52 -28.96 1.33
N THR A 402 49.69 -28.33 1.45
CA THR A 402 50.05 -27.57 2.64
C THR A 402 49.62 -26.13 2.39
N VAL A 403 48.58 -25.67 3.10
CA VAL A 403 48.15 -24.27 3.00
C VAL A 403 48.70 -23.55 4.21
N SER A 404 49.60 -22.61 3.99
CA SER A 404 49.90 -21.56 4.97
C SER A 404 48.64 -20.72 5.12
N GLY A 405 48.02 -20.75 6.30
CA GLY A 405 46.74 -20.06 6.51
C GLY A 405 46.89 -18.55 6.29
N ASN A 406 46.00 -17.95 5.49
CA ASN A 406 45.94 -16.49 5.28
C ASN A 406 45.36 -15.74 6.49
N GLY A 407 45.78 -16.06 7.72
CA GLY A 407 45.30 -15.31 8.90
C GLY A 407 45.93 -15.76 10.22
N GLY A 408 46.87 -14.97 10.70
CA GLY A 408 47.50 -15.08 12.03
C GLY A 408 48.84 -15.81 12.00
N GLU A 409 49.88 -15.17 12.53
CA GLU A 409 51.30 -15.60 12.53
C GLU A 409 51.58 -16.93 13.26
N ASP A 410 50.57 -17.55 13.89
CA ASP A 410 50.73 -18.76 14.73
C ASP A 410 49.97 -20.01 14.22
N GLN A 411 49.68 -20.12 12.91
CA GLN A 411 49.07 -21.35 12.38
C GLN A 411 50.11 -22.30 11.75
N GLU A 412 50.37 -23.41 12.44
CA GLU A 412 51.13 -24.54 11.87
C GLU A 412 50.57 -24.93 10.49
N PRO A 413 51.44 -25.28 9.52
CA PRO A 413 51.02 -25.70 8.18
C PRO A 413 50.02 -26.87 8.25
N ARG A 414 48.76 -26.60 7.90
CA ARG A 414 47.71 -27.63 7.90
C ARG A 414 47.72 -28.38 6.57
N GLY A 415 47.90 -29.70 6.64
CA GLY A 415 47.71 -30.58 5.48
C GLY A 415 46.23 -30.73 5.16
N ILE A 416 45.76 -30.10 4.09
CA ILE A 416 44.37 -30.19 3.62
C ILE A 416 44.28 -31.30 2.57
N ARG A 417 43.34 -32.23 2.75
CA ARG A 417 43.03 -33.31 1.79
C ARG A 417 41.94 -32.84 0.83
N LEU A 418 42.28 -32.67 -0.44
CA LEU A 418 41.33 -32.27 -1.49
C LEU A 418 41.06 -33.43 -2.44
N LYS A 419 39.78 -33.68 -2.73
CA LYS A 419 39.34 -34.69 -3.72
C LYS A 419 39.59 -34.17 -5.14
N LEU A 420 40.86 -34.05 -5.50
CA LEU A 420 41.30 -33.43 -6.75
C LEU A 420 40.72 -34.12 -7.97
N GLY A 421 40.64 -35.45 -7.98
CA GLY A 421 40.08 -36.22 -9.10
C GLY A 421 38.64 -35.84 -9.43
N ALA A 422 37.78 -35.83 -8.41
CA ALA A 422 36.38 -35.42 -8.57
C ALA A 422 36.25 -33.94 -8.95
N TRP A 423 37.14 -33.07 -8.46
CA TRP A 423 37.12 -31.65 -8.79
C TRP A 423 37.51 -31.38 -10.25
N VAL A 424 38.59 -32.01 -10.76
CA VAL A 424 39.04 -31.90 -12.16
C VAL A 424 37.95 -32.41 -13.11
N GLU A 425 37.34 -33.54 -12.81
CA GLU A 425 36.24 -34.09 -13.61
C GLU A 425 35.03 -33.14 -13.64
N ASN A 426 34.67 -32.55 -12.51
CA ASN A 426 33.61 -31.54 -12.44
C ASN A 426 33.96 -30.31 -13.31
N GLN A 427 35.21 -29.83 -13.27
CA GLN A 427 35.63 -28.72 -14.15
C GLN A 427 35.48 -29.09 -15.63
N ARG A 428 35.86 -30.32 -16.04
CA ARG A 428 35.66 -30.79 -17.43
C ARG A 428 34.18 -30.79 -17.82
N SER A 429 33.31 -31.37 -16.99
CA SER A 429 31.88 -31.42 -17.27
C SER A 429 31.22 -30.04 -17.37
N ARG A 430 31.83 -29.02 -16.75
CA ARG A 430 31.32 -27.65 -16.68
C ARG A 430 32.08 -26.67 -17.59
N ALA A 431 32.90 -27.16 -18.52
CA ALA A 431 33.72 -26.37 -19.44
C ALA A 431 32.93 -25.21 -20.09
N ALA A 432 31.71 -25.49 -20.58
CA ALA A 432 30.86 -24.50 -21.22
C ALA A 432 30.37 -23.35 -20.32
N THR A 433 30.50 -23.50 -19.00
CA THR A 433 30.05 -22.51 -18.00
C THR A 433 31.20 -21.84 -17.23
N LEU A 434 32.44 -22.23 -17.52
CA LEU A 434 33.63 -21.67 -16.89
C LEU A 434 34.00 -20.33 -17.52
N THR A 435 34.56 -19.43 -16.71
CA THR A 435 35.09 -18.16 -17.22
C THR A 435 36.31 -18.41 -18.11
N PRO A 436 36.53 -17.60 -19.16
CA PRO A 436 37.69 -17.76 -20.05
C PRO A 436 39.03 -17.83 -19.31
N GLU A 437 39.22 -16.96 -18.30
CA GLU A 437 40.42 -16.94 -17.46
C GLU A 437 40.67 -18.27 -16.72
N ARG A 438 39.61 -18.92 -16.22
CA ARG A 438 39.73 -20.23 -15.55
C ARG A 438 40.03 -21.36 -16.52
N ILE A 439 39.48 -21.27 -17.73
CA ILE A 439 39.80 -22.21 -18.81
C ILE A 439 41.27 -22.10 -19.18
N GLU A 440 41.78 -20.87 -19.32
CA GLU A 440 43.20 -20.61 -19.60
C GLU A 440 44.10 -21.14 -18.50
N GLN A 441 43.80 -20.84 -17.22
CA GLN A 441 44.55 -21.34 -16.06
C GLN A 441 44.68 -22.86 -16.07
N LEU A 442 43.57 -23.57 -16.27
CA LEU A 442 43.58 -25.04 -16.29
C LEU A 442 44.26 -25.60 -17.55
N SER A 443 44.07 -24.96 -18.71
CA SER A 443 44.72 -25.37 -19.96
C SER A 443 46.24 -25.23 -19.89
N ALA A 444 46.74 -24.17 -19.22
CA ALA A 444 48.16 -23.94 -19.00
C ALA A 444 48.83 -25.04 -18.16
N ILE A 445 48.08 -25.72 -17.29
CA ILE A 445 48.57 -26.86 -16.49
C ILE A 445 48.15 -28.22 -17.08
N GLY A 446 47.95 -28.30 -18.40
CA GLY A 446 47.76 -29.56 -19.12
C GLY A 446 46.36 -30.18 -19.00
N MET A 447 45.33 -29.40 -18.68
CA MET A 447 43.93 -29.84 -18.73
C MET A 447 43.50 -30.17 -20.16
N ARG A 448 42.98 -31.38 -20.37
CA ARG A 448 42.26 -31.75 -21.59
C ARG A 448 40.76 -31.65 -21.35
N TRP A 449 40.08 -30.96 -22.26
CA TRP A 449 38.64 -30.65 -22.17
C TRP A 449 37.74 -31.66 -22.89
N THR A 450 38.35 -32.65 -23.55
CA THR A 450 37.67 -33.74 -24.27
C THR A 450 37.26 -34.88 -23.36
#